data_AF-A0A8B5W8M5-F1
#
_entry.id   AF-A0A8B5W8M5-F1
#
_cell.length_a   1.000
_cell.length_b   1.000
_cell.length_c   1.000
_cell.angle_alpha   90.00
_cell.angle_beta   90.00
_cell.angle_gamma   90.00
#
_symmetry.space_group_name_H-M   'P 1'
#
loop_
_entity.id
_entity.type
_entity.pdbx_description
1 polymer ?
#
loop_
_entity_poly.entity_id
_entity_poly.type
_entity_poly.pdbx_seq_one_letter_code
_entity_poly.pdbx_strand_id
1 'polypeptide(L)'
;EKVALLGANGSGKTTLIQKILSGDESLQLSPSLKIGYFSQDLSILDVSKSILDNVKKDAVQSETLIRIILAQLQFRGDNVYKPVDVLSGGERVKVSLAKLLAGDYNTLILDEPTNFLDIQAVEALEGLLEAYEGSILFVSHDRSFVNRTASKLWVIEDQKIQEFDGNLEEWDTARQQNAPVDSTAEELMRLENKIAEVLGSLSLAFSEEKDKEFKKLLQRKKELHEQ
;
A
#
# COMPACT_ATOMS: atom_id res chain seq x y z
N GLU A 1 1.35 -3.66 -14.53
CA GLU A 1 1.25 -4.17 -13.13
C GLU A 1 1.07 -3.01 -12.17
N LYS A 2 0.49 -3.22 -10.98
CA LYS A 2 0.33 -2.19 -9.94
C LYS A 2 1.06 -2.64 -8.68
N VAL A 3 2.22 -2.05 -8.41
CA VAL A 3 3.15 -2.47 -7.37
C VAL A 3 3.16 -1.46 -6.23
N ALA A 4 2.82 -1.91 -5.02
CA ALA A 4 2.98 -1.10 -3.82
C ALA A 4 4.36 -1.35 -3.18
N LEU A 5 5.11 -0.29 -2.93
CA LEU A 5 6.41 -0.33 -2.26
C LEU A 5 6.24 -0.03 -0.77
N LEU A 6 6.40 -1.07 0.05
CA LEU A 6 6.20 -1.05 1.49
C LEU A 6 7.56 -1.14 2.22
N GLY A 7 7.58 -0.70 3.47
CA GLY A 7 8.75 -0.79 4.34
C GLY A 7 8.75 0.30 5.41
N ALA A 8 9.55 0.12 6.45
CA ALA A 8 9.66 1.08 7.55
C ALA A 8 10.14 2.47 7.08
N ASN A 9 9.93 3.50 7.92
CA ASN A 9 10.53 4.81 7.65
C ASN A 9 12.05 4.70 7.68
N GLY A 10 12.72 5.28 6.69
CA GLY A 10 14.16 5.12 6.52
C GLY A 10 14.61 3.80 5.89
N SER A 11 13.70 2.92 5.45
CA SER A 11 14.06 1.66 4.76
C SER A 11 14.70 1.87 3.37
N GLY A 12 14.64 3.09 2.83
CA GLY A 12 15.21 3.41 1.52
C GLY A 12 14.20 3.49 0.36
N LYS A 13 12.88 3.52 0.63
CA LYS A 13 11.82 3.66 -0.40
C LYS A 13 12.08 4.84 -1.35
N THR A 14 12.23 6.04 -0.78
CA THR A 14 12.50 7.26 -1.56
C THR A 14 13.84 7.15 -2.29
N THR A 15 14.86 6.55 -1.67
CA THR A 15 16.16 6.33 -2.31
C THR A 15 16.04 5.44 -3.55
N LEU A 16 15.26 4.36 -3.47
CA LEU A 16 15.00 3.48 -4.62
C LEU A 16 14.28 4.25 -5.74
N ILE A 17 13.23 5.02 -5.39
CA ILE A 17 12.54 5.88 -6.35
C ILE A 17 13.50 6.84 -7.03
N GLN A 18 14.34 7.55 -6.27
CA GLN A 18 15.31 8.50 -6.84
C GLN A 18 16.31 7.83 -7.77
N LYS A 19 16.79 6.63 -7.43
CA LYS A 19 17.68 5.84 -8.30
C LYS A 19 17.02 5.44 -9.62
N ILE A 20 15.73 5.06 -9.57
CA ILE A 20 14.96 4.74 -10.77
C ILE A 20 14.81 6.00 -11.64
N LEU A 21 14.45 7.14 -11.03
CA LEU A 21 14.27 8.40 -11.74
C LEU A 21 15.57 8.93 -12.35
N SER A 22 16.72 8.76 -11.67
CA SER A 22 18.02 9.21 -12.16
C SER A 22 18.66 8.26 -13.18
N GLY A 23 18.11 7.06 -13.37
CA GLY A 23 18.73 6.02 -14.19
C GLY A 23 20.09 5.58 -13.64
N ASP A 24 20.16 5.34 -12.32
CA ASP A 24 21.37 4.87 -11.64
C ASP A 24 21.94 3.61 -12.33
N GLU A 25 23.26 3.56 -12.53
CA GLU A 25 23.95 2.48 -13.26
C GLU A 25 23.76 1.09 -12.63
N SER A 26 23.39 1.02 -11.35
CA SER A 26 23.04 -0.24 -10.68
C SER A 26 21.71 -0.83 -11.14
N LEU A 27 20.91 -0.08 -11.92
CA LEU A 27 19.61 -0.49 -12.45
C LEU A 27 19.66 -0.65 -13.96
N GLN A 28 19.04 -1.72 -14.46
CA GLN A 28 18.81 -1.90 -15.90
C GLN A 28 17.45 -1.33 -16.26
N LEU A 29 17.44 -0.15 -16.86
CA LEU A 29 16.20 0.49 -17.34
C LEU A 29 16.06 0.33 -18.85
N SER A 30 14.83 0.08 -19.30
CA SER A 30 14.54 0.04 -20.74
C SER A 30 14.74 1.43 -21.37
N PRO A 31 15.37 1.54 -22.54
CA PRO A 31 15.46 2.80 -23.27
C PRO A 31 14.10 3.40 -23.66
N SER A 32 13.04 2.59 -23.71
CA SER A 32 11.67 3.02 -24.03
C SER A 32 10.88 3.50 -22.81
N LEU A 33 11.49 3.55 -21.63
CA LEU A 33 10.83 3.89 -20.38
C LEU A 33 10.47 5.37 -20.35
N LYS A 34 9.19 5.68 -20.14
CA LYS A 34 8.67 7.04 -19.96
C LYS A 34 8.00 7.10 -18.59
N ILE A 35 8.71 7.67 -17.63
CA ILE A 35 8.27 7.72 -16.24
C ILE A 35 7.53 9.02 -15.97
N GLY A 36 6.28 8.90 -15.53
CA GLY A 36 5.55 9.97 -14.87
C GLY A 36 5.77 9.89 -13.37
N TYR A 37 6.36 10.91 -12.75
CA TYR A 37 6.57 10.95 -11.31
C TYR A 37 5.61 11.92 -10.64
N PHE A 38 4.82 11.43 -9.68
CA PHE A 38 4.06 12.27 -8.76
C PHE A 38 4.87 12.45 -7.48
N SER A 39 5.16 13.72 -7.18
CA SER A 39 5.61 14.17 -5.86
C SER A 39 4.74 15.33 -5.42
N GLN A 40 4.79 15.68 -4.13
CA GLN A 40 4.08 16.84 -3.59
C GLN A 40 4.60 18.19 -4.11
N ASP A 41 5.63 18.19 -4.97
CA ASP A 41 6.03 19.39 -5.68
C ASP A 41 5.04 19.74 -6.81
N LEU A 42 4.29 20.82 -6.60
CA LEU A 42 3.30 21.33 -7.54
C LEU A 42 3.90 22.30 -8.58
N SER A 43 5.24 22.44 -8.64
CA SER A 43 5.95 23.27 -9.63
C SER A 43 5.65 22.90 -11.08
N ILE A 44 5.13 21.69 -11.32
CA ILE A 44 4.70 21.21 -12.64
C ILE A 44 3.48 21.96 -13.20
N LEU A 45 2.77 22.72 -12.36
CA LEU A 45 1.59 23.49 -12.74
C LEU A 45 1.93 24.95 -13.03
N ASP A 46 1.46 25.43 -14.17
CA ASP A 46 1.46 26.85 -14.52
C ASP A 46 0.25 27.52 -13.87
N VAL A 47 0.51 28.24 -12.77
CA VAL A 47 -0.53 28.88 -11.95
C VAL A 47 -1.35 29.93 -12.73
N SER A 48 -0.79 30.48 -13.80
CA SER A 48 -1.47 31.49 -14.62
C SER A 48 -2.48 30.90 -15.62
N LYS A 49 -2.39 29.58 -15.87
CA LYS A 49 -3.22 28.88 -16.85
C LYS A 49 -4.38 28.16 -16.20
N SER A 50 -5.39 27.87 -17.01
CA SER A 50 -6.54 27.08 -16.56
C SER A 50 -6.15 25.66 -16.17
N ILE A 51 -6.99 24.99 -15.38
CA ILE A 51 -6.88 23.56 -15.08
C ILE A 51 -6.76 22.74 -16.37
N LEU A 52 -7.67 22.98 -17.32
CA LEU A 52 -7.70 22.25 -18.58
C LEU A 52 -6.42 22.46 -19.40
N ASP A 53 -5.92 23.69 -19.48
CA ASP A 53 -4.70 23.99 -20.24
C ASP A 53 -3.45 23.36 -19.60
N ASN A 54 -3.41 23.32 -18.26
CA ASN A 54 -2.35 22.63 -17.53
C ASN A 54 -2.30 21.13 -17.87
N VAL A 55 -3.46 20.47 -17.89
CA VAL A 55 -3.54 19.04 -18.21
C VAL A 55 -3.24 18.79 -19.69
N LYS A 56 -3.80 19.62 -20.59
CA LYS A 56 -3.60 19.48 -22.04
C LYS A 56 -2.15 19.62 -22.51
N LYS A 57 -1.35 20.46 -21.83
CA LYS A 57 0.00 20.83 -22.29
C LYS A 57 0.88 19.64 -22.67
N ASP A 58 0.80 18.56 -21.89
CA ASP A 58 1.67 17.38 -22.04
C ASP A 58 0.85 16.09 -22.28
N ALA A 59 -0.44 16.23 -22.59
CA ALA A 59 -1.34 15.10 -22.74
C ALA A 59 -1.26 14.48 -24.14
N VAL A 60 -1.25 13.15 -24.19
CA VAL A 60 -1.46 12.37 -25.44
C VAL A 60 -2.92 11.98 -25.62
N GLN A 61 -3.70 12.12 -24.56
CA GLN A 61 -5.11 11.76 -24.53
C GLN A 61 -5.99 12.80 -25.20
N SER A 62 -7.14 12.36 -25.73
CA SER A 62 -8.13 13.27 -26.27
C SER A 62 -8.66 14.24 -25.21
N GLU A 63 -9.08 15.43 -25.61
CA GLU A 63 -9.72 16.38 -24.69
C GLU A 63 -10.94 15.78 -23.97
N THR A 64 -11.69 14.89 -24.64
CA THR A 64 -12.80 14.17 -24.02
C THR A 64 -12.33 13.33 -22.85
N LEU A 65 -11.25 12.56 -23.00
CA LEU A 65 -10.71 11.75 -21.91
C LEU A 65 -10.13 12.62 -20.79
N ILE A 66 -9.44 13.71 -21.14
CA ILE A 66 -8.95 14.69 -20.16
C ILE A 66 -10.09 15.22 -19.31
N ARG A 67 -11.23 15.59 -19.93
CA ARG A 67 -12.42 16.07 -19.21
C ARG A 67 -13.05 14.98 -18.35
N ILE A 68 -12.99 13.72 -18.76
CA ILE A 68 -13.46 12.59 -17.94
C ILE A 68 -12.58 12.44 -16.69
N ILE A 69 -11.25 12.42 -16.84
CA ILE A 69 -10.30 12.34 -15.72
C ILE A 69 -10.54 13.51 -14.75
N LEU A 70 -10.63 14.74 -15.27
CA LEU A 70 -10.91 15.93 -14.46
C LEU A 70 -12.26 15.85 -13.74
N ALA A 71 -13.30 15.36 -14.41
CA ALA A 71 -14.63 15.23 -13.81
C ALA A 71 -14.68 14.18 -12.69
N GLN A 72 -13.93 13.07 -12.81
CA GLN A 72 -13.77 12.06 -11.75
C GLN A 72 -13.06 12.65 -10.53
N LEU A 73 -12.08 13.53 -10.77
CA LEU A 73 -11.40 14.32 -9.73
C LEU A 73 -12.20 15.57 -9.30
N GLN A 74 -13.51 15.60 -9.57
CA GLN A 74 -14.48 16.62 -9.14
C GLN A 74 -14.36 18.00 -9.82
N PHE A 75 -13.57 18.15 -10.89
CA PHE A 75 -13.57 19.34 -11.74
C PHE A 75 -14.61 19.21 -12.85
N ARG A 76 -15.84 19.67 -12.58
CA ARG A 76 -16.98 19.56 -13.50
C ARG A 76 -17.35 20.89 -14.15
N GLY A 77 -17.92 20.79 -15.36
CA GLY A 77 -18.44 21.95 -16.09
C GLY A 77 -17.37 23.01 -16.33
N ASP A 78 -17.71 24.27 -16.07
CA ASP A 78 -16.81 25.40 -16.31
C ASP A 78 -15.67 25.53 -15.29
N ASN A 79 -15.68 24.73 -14.22
CA ASN A 79 -14.59 24.74 -13.24
C ASN A 79 -13.23 24.40 -13.88
N VAL A 80 -13.20 23.63 -14.97
CA VAL A 80 -11.95 23.28 -15.67
C VAL A 80 -11.28 24.49 -16.33
N TYR A 81 -11.97 25.61 -16.50
CA TYR A 81 -11.41 26.84 -17.05
C TYR A 81 -10.86 27.78 -15.98
N LYS A 82 -11.04 27.48 -14.69
CA LYS A 82 -10.47 28.27 -13.62
C LYS A 82 -8.94 28.24 -13.70
N PRO A 83 -8.26 29.39 -13.54
CA PRO A 83 -6.82 29.42 -13.35
C PRO A 83 -6.38 28.58 -12.14
N VAL A 84 -5.17 28.04 -12.17
CA VAL A 84 -4.66 27.19 -11.09
C VAL A 84 -4.31 28.00 -9.82
N ASP A 85 -4.02 29.29 -9.95
CA ASP A 85 -3.69 30.18 -8.82
C ASP A 85 -4.80 30.27 -7.76
N VAL A 86 -6.08 30.21 -8.15
CA VAL A 86 -7.23 30.28 -7.23
C VAL A 86 -7.54 28.95 -6.52
N LEU A 87 -6.86 27.86 -6.90
CA LEU A 87 -7.11 26.54 -6.34
C LEU A 87 -6.44 26.35 -4.98
N SER A 88 -7.11 25.63 -4.10
CA SER A 88 -6.55 25.11 -2.85
C SER A 88 -5.42 24.10 -3.10
N GLY A 89 -4.61 23.80 -2.09
CA GLY A 89 -3.53 22.82 -2.19
C GLY A 89 -4.01 21.43 -2.65
N GLY A 90 -5.12 20.93 -2.07
CA GLY A 90 -5.70 19.64 -2.46
C GLY A 90 -6.26 19.64 -3.89
N GLU A 91 -6.87 20.75 -4.33
CA GLU A 91 -7.29 20.88 -5.74
C GLU A 91 -6.09 20.88 -6.69
N ARG A 92 -5.00 21.57 -6.35
CA ARG A 92 -3.77 21.53 -7.15
C ARG A 92 -3.17 20.13 -7.22
N VAL A 93 -3.22 19.36 -6.14
CA VAL A 93 -2.85 17.93 -6.14
C VAL A 93 -3.69 17.14 -7.14
N LYS A 94 -5.02 17.32 -7.13
CA LYS A 94 -5.91 16.68 -8.11
C LYS A 94 -5.56 17.07 -9.56
N VAL A 95 -5.25 18.34 -9.83
CA VAL A 95 -4.82 18.78 -11.17
C VAL A 95 -3.48 18.17 -11.58
N SER A 96 -2.53 18.09 -10.65
CA SER A 96 -1.23 17.44 -10.86
C SER A 96 -1.39 15.95 -11.22
N LEU A 97 -2.22 15.22 -10.49
CA LEU A 97 -2.57 13.82 -10.80
C LEU A 97 -3.24 13.70 -12.18
N ALA A 98 -4.20 14.58 -12.50
CA ALA A 98 -4.86 14.58 -13.81
C ALA A 98 -3.88 14.82 -14.96
N LYS A 99 -2.95 15.76 -14.79
CA LYS A 99 -1.87 16.07 -15.74
C LYS A 99 -0.97 14.86 -15.95
N LEU A 100 -0.62 14.15 -14.87
CA LEU A 100 0.21 12.96 -14.94
C LEU A 100 -0.49 11.80 -15.67
N LEU A 101 -1.74 11.52 -15.30
CA LEU A 101 -2.53 10.43 -15.88
C LEU A 101 -2.86 10.64 -17.37
N ALA A 102 -2.96 11.91 -17.81
CA ALA A 102 -3.19 12.24 -19.21
C ALA A 102 -1.91 12.25 -20.07
N GLY A 103 -0.73 12.22 -19.43
CA GLY A 103 0.57 12.34 -20.09
C GLY A 103 1.01 11.08 -20.85
N ASP A 104 2.06 11.23 -21.67
CA ASP A 104 2.70 10.15 -22.42
C ASP A 104 3.67 9.34 -21.55
N TYR A 105 3.14 8.65 -20.55
CA TYR A 105 3.91 7.80 -19.66
C TYR A 105 3.48 6.35 -19.84
N ASN A 106 4.43 5.43 -19.74
CA ASN A 106 4.16 3.99 -19.68
C ASN A 106 4.43 3.41 -18.29
N THR A 107 5.06 4.19 -17.42
CA THR A 107 5.27 3.86 -16.00
C THR A 107 4.96 5.08 -15.15
N LEU A 108 4.16 4.90 -14.11
CA LEU A 108 3.90 5.93 -13.11
C LEU A 108 4.62 5.56 -11.81
N ILE A 109 5.28 6.55 -11.20
CA ILE A 109 5.80 6.44 -9.84
C ILE A 109 5.04 7.45 -8.98
N LEU A 110 4.36 6.97 -7.95
CA LEU A 110 3.51 7.80 -7.10
C LEU A 110 3.98 7.77 -5.64
N ASP A 111 4.42 8.90 -5.11
CA ASP A 111 4.84 9.01 -3.70
C ASP A 111 3.77 9.72 -2.88
N GLU A 112 3.08 8.96 -2.03
CA GLU A 112 1.94 9.39 -1.20
C GLU A 112 0.84 10.13 -2.00
N PRO A 113 0.25 9.51 -3.04
CA PRO A 113 -0.69 10.17 -3.95
C PRO A 113 -2.05 10.48 -3.31
N THR A 114 -2.39 9.84 -2.19
CA THR A 114 -3.65 10.06 -1.47
C THR A 114 -3.60 11.24 -0.51
N ASN A 115 -2.42 11.80 -0.25
CA ASN A 115 -2.29 12.94 0.65
C ASN A 115 -3.07 14.15 0.12
N PHE A 116 -3.79 14.81 1.02
CA PHE A 116 -4.67 15.96 0.72
C PHE A 116 -5.86 15.66 -0.20
N LEU A 117 -6.13 14.37 -0.51
CA LEU A 117 -7.35 13.94 -1.18
C LEU A 117 -8.45 13.65 -0.15
N ASP A 118 -9.68 14.02 -0.51
CA ASP A 118 -10.87 13.53 0.17
C ASP A 118 -11.19 12.09 -0.28
N ILE A 119 -12.06 11.41 0.48
CA ILE A 119 -12.41 9.99 0.22
C ILE A 119 -12.90 9.77 -1.21
N GLN A 120 -13.72 10.69 -1.74
CA GLN A 120 -14.27 10.59 -3.09
C GLN A 120 -13.17 10.69 -4.16
N ALA A 121 -12.18 11.55 -3.94
CA ALA A 121 -11.04 11.69 -4.83
C ALA A 121 -10.07 10.50 -4.72
N VAL A 122 -9.93 9.89 -3.55
CA VAL A 122 -9.17 8.64 -3.39
C VAL A 122 -9.84 7.51 -4.17
N GLU A 123 -11.14 7.29 -4.02
CA GLU A 123 -11.88 6.27 -4.77
C GLU A 123 -11.82 6.50 -6.30
N ALA A 124 -11.89 7.77 -6.73
CA ALA A 124 -11.72 8.12 -8.13
C ALA A 124 -10.30 7.80 -8.63
N LEU A 125 -9.27 8.08 -7.82
CA LEU A 125 -7.89 7.76 -8.14
C LEU A 125 -7.69 6.24 -8.24
N GLU A 126 -8.24 5.45 -7.32
CA GLU A 126 -8.21 3.99 -7.37
C GLU A 126 -8.72 3.46 -8.73
N GLY A 127 -9.90 3.92 -9.17
CA GLY A 127 -10.48 3.52 -10.46
C GLY A 127 -9.66 3.99 -11.66
N LEU A 128 -9.07 5.19 -11.60
CA LEU A 128 -8.17 5.70 -12.65
C LEU A 128 -6.88 4.87 -12.76
N LEU A 129 -6.29 4.47 -11.64
CA LEU A 129 -5.08 3.65 -11.60
C LEU A 129 -5.35 2.21 -12.00
N GLU A 130 -6.52 1.66 -11.65
CA GLU A 130 -6.95 0.35 -12.11
C GLU A 130 -7.04 0.29 -13.64
N ALA A 131 -7.67 1.29 -14.25
CA ALA A 131 -7.86 1.42 -15.69
C ALA A 131 -6.57 1.81 -16.46
N TYR A 132 -5.52 2.25 -15.77
CA TYR A 132 -4.26 2.62 -16.41
C TYR A 132 -3.55 1.39 -16.97
N GLU A 133 -3.23 1.43 -18.27
CA GLU A 133 -2.63 0.31 -19.00
C GLU A 133 -1.13 0.14 -18.70
N GLY A 134 -0.45 1.21 -18.27
CA GLY A 134 0.96 1.17 -17.93
C GLY A 134 1.26 0.51 -16.58
N SER A 135 2.54 0.47 -16.22
CA SER A 135 2.97 0.00 -14.90
C SER A 135 2.89 1.12 -13.88
N ILE A 136 2.54 0.78 -12.63
CA ILE A 136 2.47 1.74 -11.53
C ILE A 136 3.33 1.20 -10.40
N LEU A 137 4.24 2.02 -9.89
CA LEU A 137 4.94 1.83 -8.63
C LEU A 137 4.48 2.92 -7.69
N PHE A 138 3.96 2.57 -6.52
CA PHE A 138 3.46 3.58 -5.59
C PHE A 138 3.86 3.31 -4.15
N VAL A 139 4.02 4.38 -3.38
CA VAL A 139 4.20 4.37 -1.93
C VAL A 139 2.99 5.06 -1.32
N SER A 140 2.36 4.41 -0.35
CA SER A 140 1.27 5.02 0.41
C SER A 140 1.25 4.47 1.83
N HIS A 141 0.98 5.36 2.78
CA HIS A 141 0.65 4.99 4.15
C HIS A 141 -0.83 4.59 4.33
N ASP A 142 -1.68 4.80 3.33
CA ASP A 142 -3.07 4.38 3.34
C ASP A 142 -3.21 2.90 2.98
N ARG A 143 -3.42 2.08 4.01
CA ARG A 143 -3.57 0.63 3.88
C ARG A 143 -4.78 0.23 3.03
N SER A 144 -5.86 1.01 3.06
CA SER A 144 -7.06 0.71 2.26
C SER A 144 -6.78 0.93 0.78
N PHE A 145 -6.12 2.03 0.45
CA PHE A 145 -5.70 2.36 -0.91
C PHE A 145 -4.72 1.32 -1.47
N VAL A 146 -3.72 0.92 -0.66
CA VAL A 146 -2.78 -0.16 -1.03
C VAL A 146 -3.55 -1.45 -1.30
N ASN A 147 -4.47 -1.85 -0.41
CA ASN A 147 -5.18 -3.11 -0.56
C ASN A 147 -6.06 -3.16 -1.81
N ARG A 148 -6.69 -2.03 -2.19
CA ARG A 148 -7.57 -1.94 -3.37
C ARG A 148 -6.81 -1.78 -4.68
N THR A 149 -5.64 -1.14 -4.66
CA THR A 149 -4.93 -0.77 -5.89
C THR A 149 -3.78 -1.73 -6.23
N ALA A 150 -3.13 -2.32 -5.23
CA ALA A 150 -1.95 -3.17 -5.45
C ALA A 150 -2.35 -4.53 -6.02
N SER A 151 -1.69 -4.94 -7.10
CA SER A 151 -1.69 -6.32 -7.59
C SER A 151 -0.45 -7.11 -7.14
N LYS A 152 0.57 -6.40 -6.63
CA LYS A 152 1.85 -6.94 -6.17
C LYS A 152 2.42 -6.02 -5.09
N LEU A 153 3.10 -6.59 -4.11
CA LEU A 153 3.79 -5.86 -3.06
C LEU A 153 5.29 -6.08 -3.16
N TRP A 154 6.04 -4.99 -3.01
CA TRP A 154 7.48 -4.99 -2.78
C TRP A 154 7.75 -4.50 -1.37
N VAL A 155 8.17 -5.39 -0.48
CA VAL A 155 8.38 -5.09 0.94
C VAL A 155 9.87 -5.00 1.21
N ILE A 156 10.34 -3.80 1.60
CA ILE A 156 11.74 -3.57 1.95
C ILE A 156 11.97 -3.91 3.43
N GLU A 157 12.67 -5.01 3.67
CA GLU A 157 13.06 -5.51 5.00
C GLU A 157 14.46 -6.10 4.97
N ASP A 158 15.23 -5.91 6.06
CA ASP A 158 16.60 -6.42 6.19
C ASP A 158 17.50 -6.12 4.96
N GLN A 159 17.35 -4.91 4.41
CA GLN A 159 18.06 -4.43 3.21
C GLN A 159 17.79 -5.25 1.94
N LYS A 160 16.69 -6.01 1.90
CA LYS A 160 16.24 -6.77 0.75
C LYS A 160 14.81 -6.37 0.38
N ILE A 161 14.45 -6.62 -0.88
CA ILE A 161 13.07 -6.47 -1.35
C ILE A 161 12.48 -7.87 -1.40
N GLN A 162 11.40 -8.09 -0.66
CA GLN A 162 10.57 -9.27 -0.76
C GLN A 162 9.40 -8.98 -1.69
N GLU A 163 9.16 -9.85 -2.66
CA GLU A 163 8.05 -9.73 -3.59
C GLU A 163 6.89 -10.63 -3.16
N PHE A 164 5.68 -10.11 -3.27
CA PHE A 164 4.46 -10.86 -3.00
C PHE A 164 3.41 -10.56 -4.05
N ASP A 165 2.92 -11.58 -4.74
CA ASP A 165 1.80 -11.48 -5.66
C ASP A 165 0.49 -11.51 -4.85
N GLY A 166 -0.24 -10.40 -4.86
CA GLY A 166 -1.45 -10.24 -4.05
C GLY A 166 -1.58 -8.85 -3.42
N ASN A 167 -2.61 -8.71 -2.60
CA ASN A 167 -2.92 -7.47 -1.89
C ASN A 167 -2.35 -7.47 -0.44
N LEU A 168 -2.59 -6.38 0.28
CA LEU A 168 -2.05 -6.18 1.64
C LEU A 168 -2.67 -7.13 2.66
N GLU A 169 -3.97 -7.41 2.56
CA GLU A 169 -4.66 -8.35 3.47
C GLU A 169 -4.15 -9.79 3.31
N GLU A 170 -3.91 -10.22 2.07
CA GLU A 170 -3.33 -11.52 1.74
C GLU A 170 -1.91 -11.64 2.29
N TRP A 171 -1.11 -10.57 2.15
CA TRP A 171 0.23 -10.50 2.72
C TRP A 171 0.22 -10.60 4.25
N ASP A 172 -0.64 -9.83 4.93
CA ASP A 172 -0.74 -9.87 6.39
C ASP A 172 -1.19 -11.24 6.88
N THR A 173 -2.11 -11.88 6.16
CA THR A 173 -2.55 -13.26 6.45
C THR A 173 -1.41 -14.25 6.28
N ALA A 174 -0.66 -14.16 5.18
CA ALA A 174 0.50 -15.00 4.93
C ALA A 174 1.61 -14.79 5.98
N ARG A 175 1.81 -13.55 6.45
CA ARG A 175 2.75 -13.27 7.54
C ARG A 175 2.27 -13.78 8.88
N GLN A 176 0.99 -13.75 9.19
CA GLN A 176 0.47 -14.33 10.44
C GLN A 176 0.63 -15.85 10.46
N GLN A 177 0.44 -16.51 9.31
CA GLN A 177 0.66 -17.96 9.17
C GLN A 177 2.13 -18.36 9.24
N ASN A 178 3.02 -17.51 8.72
CA ASN A 178 4.47 -17.74 8.71
C ASN A 178 5.23 -17.01 9.84
N ALA A 179 4.52 -16.28 10.70
CA ALA A 179 5.11 -15.70 11.89
C ALA A 179 5.66 -16.87 12.69
N PRO A 180 6.90 -16.80 13.19
CA PRO A 180 7.37 -17.79 14.13
C PRO A 180 6.37 -17.78 15.27
N VAL A 181 5.49 -18.78 15.31
CA VAL A 181 4.65 -19.02 16.46
C VAL A 181 5.64 -19.17 17.58
N ASP A 182 5.59 -18.27 18.55
CA ASP A 182 6.40 -18.41 19.75
C ASP A 182 6.13 -19.83 20.26
N SER A 183 7.13 -20.70 20.13
CA SER A 183 6.97 -22.13 20.43
C SER A 183 6.47 -22.30 21.86
N THR A 184 6.82 -21.35 22.72
CA THR A 184 6.38 -21.23 24.11
C THR A 184 4.88 -20.94 24.20
N ALA A 185 4.36 -19.99 23.41
CA ALA A 185 2.93 -19.66 23.38
C ALA A 185 2.07 -20.82 22.83
N GLU A 186 2.56 -21.52 21.80
CA GLU A 186 1.88 -22.70 21.25
C GLU A 186 1.88 -23.87 22.25
N GLU A 187 3.02 -24.11 22.92
CA GLU A 187 3.14 -25.15 23.95
C GLU A 187 2.26 -24.83 25.17
N LEU A 188 2.20 -23.57 25.59
CA LEU A 188 1.29 -23.09 26.65
C LEU A 188 -0.18 -23.30 26.28
N MET A 189 -0.60 -22.95 25.06
CA MET A 189 -1.98 -23.14 24.61
C MET A 189 -2.37 -24.63 24.56
N ARG A 190 -1.46 -25.51 24.10
CA ARG A 190 -1.68 -26.97 24.12
C ARG A 190 -1.78 -27.52 25.54
N LEU A 191 -0.94 -27.02 26.45
CA LEU A 191 -1.00 -27.37 27.87
C LEU A 191 -2.32 -26.94 28.50
N GLU A 192 -2.81 -25.74 28.23
CA GLU A 192 -4.08 -25.24 28.76
C GLU A 192 -5.27 -26.08 28.31
N ASN A 193 -5.34 -26.43 27.03
CA ASN A 193 -6.40 -27.30 26.50
C ASN A 193 -6.38 -28.68 27.18
N LYS A 194 -5.19 -29.24 27.39
CA LYS A 194 -5.03 -30.56 28.03
C LYS A 194 -5.36 -30.51 29.53
N ILE A 195 -4.98 -29.43 30.21
CA ILE A 195 -5.34 -29.16 31.61
C ILE A 195 -6.86 -29.09 31.76
N ALA A 196 -7.55 -28.37 30.86
CA ALA A 196 -9.01 -28.26 30.87
C ALA A 196 -9.70 -29.61 30.61
N GLU A 197 -9.20 -30.41 29.67
CA GLU A 197 -9.69 -31.77 29.37
C GLU A 197 -9.57 -32.71 30.59
N VAL A 198 -8.39 -32.71 31.23
CA VAL A 198 -8.13 -33.55 32.41
C VAL A 198 -8.94 -33.08 33.62
N LEU A 199 -9.08 -31.76 33.84
CA LEU A 199 -9.96 -31.18 34.87
C LEU A 199 -11.42 -31.59 34.66
N GLY A 200 -11.93 -31.47 33.44
CA GLY A 200 -13.29 -31.88 33.08
C GLY A 200 -13.51 -33.37 33.37
N SER A 201 -12.54 -34.21 33.00
CA SER A 201 -12.55 -35.64 33.31
C SER A 201 -12.56 -35.92 34.82
N LEU A 202 -11.69 -35.27 35.60
CA LEU A 202 -11.58 -35.45 37.04
C LEU A 202 -12.83 -35.00 37.79
N SER A 203 -13.49 -33.95 37.30
CA SER A 203 -14.77 -33.47 37.84
C SER A 203 -15.93 -34.44 37.63
N LEU A 204 -15.87 -35.28 36.58
CA LEU A 204 -16.89 -36.28 36.28
C LEU A 204 -16.63 -37.61 37.01
N ALA A 205 -15.37 -38.06 37.04
CA ALA A 205 -14.96 -39.27 37.74
C ALA A 205 -13.51 -39.14 38.21
N PHE A 206 -13.31 -39.24 39.53
CA PHE A 206 -11.98 -39.18 40.10
C PHE A 206 -11.14 -40.41 39.73
N SER A 207 -9.91 -40.19 39.29
CA SER A 207 -8.90 -41.22 39.03
C SER A 207 -7.53 -40.71 39.48
N GLU A 208 -6.80 -41.51 40.26
CA GLU A 208 -5.45 -41.18 40.71
C GLU A 208 -4.47 -40.98 39.55
N GLU A 209 -4.68 -41.67 38.43
CA GLU A 209 -3.84 -41.52 37.23
C GLU A 209 -4.02 -40.13 36.61
N LYS A 210 -5.26 -39.67 36.49
CA LYS A 210 -5.59 -38.34 35.94
C LYS A 210 -5.19 -37.21 36.88
N ASP A 211 -5.25 -37.40 38.20
CA ASP A 211 -4.77 -36.41 39.17
C ASP A 211 -3.23 -36.24 39.11
N LYS A 212 -2.50 -37.33 38.91
CA LYS A 212 -1.05 -37.29 38.65
C LYS A 212 -0.72 -36.61 37.32
N GLU A 213 -1.47 -36.89 36.26
CA GLU A 213 -1.33 -36.24 34.96
C GLU A 213 -1.57 -34.73 35.06
N PHE A 214 -2.65 -34.32 35.73
CA PHE A 214 -2.98 -32.91 35.98
C PHE A 214 -1.86 -32.15 36.67
N LYS A 215 -1.29 -32.71 37.76
CA LYS A 215 -0.16 -32.11 38.49
C LYS A 215 1.09 -31.95 37.62
N LYS A 216 1.38 -32.93 36.75
CA LYS A 216 2.50 -32.84 35.80
C LYS A 216 2.30 -31.73 34.77
N LEU A 217 1.09 -31.57 34.25
CA LEU A 217 0.77 -30.52 33.28
C LEU A 217 0.88 -29.12 33.91
N LEU A 218 0.42 -28.95 35.16
CA LEU A 218 0.58 -27.68 35.90
C LEU A 218 2.06 -27.33 36.14
N GLN A 219 2.87 -28.33 36.51
CA GLN A 219 4.30 -28.14 36.72
C GLN A 219 5.00 -27.71 35.43
N ARG A 220 4.70 -28.39 34.31
CA ARG A 220 5.25 -28.04 32.99
C ARG A 220 4.83 -26.64 32.53
N LYS A 221 3.58 -26.24 32.77
CA LYS A 221 3.10 -24.87 32.49
C LYS A 221 3.87 -23.83 33.29
N LYS A 222 4.20 -24.12 34.55
CA LYS A 222 4.93 -23.21 35.43
C LYS A 222 6.38 -23.02 34.98
N GLU A 223 7.04 -24.11 34.59
CA GLU A 223 8.40 -24.09 34.03
C GLU A 223 8.49 -23.27 32.74
N LEU A 224 7.47 -23.33 31.88
CA LEU A 224 7.39 -22.54 30.64
C LEU A 224 7.10 -21.05 30.88
N HIS A 225 6.46 -20.67 32.00
CA HIS A 225 6.26 -19.27 32.37
C HIS A 225 7.48 -18.62 33.04
N GLU A 226 8.44 -19.43 33.51
CA GLU A 226 9.67 -18.97 34.17
C GLU A 226 10.88 -18.86 33.21
N GLN A 227 10.71 -19.23 31.93
CA GLN A 227 11.69 -19.07 30.84
C GLN A 227 11.50 -17.74 30.11
#